data_AF-A0A6G7YRR0-F1
#
_entry.id   AF-A0A6G7YRR0-F1
#
_cell.length_a   1.000
_cell.length_b   1.000
_cell.length_c   1.000
_cell.angle_alpha   90.00
_cell.angle_beta   90.00
_cell.angle_gamma   90.00
#
_symmetry.space_group_name_H-M   'P 1'
#
loop_
_entity.id
_entity.type
_entity.pdbx_description
1 polymer ?
#
loop_
_entity_poly.entity_id
_entity_poly.type
_entity_poly.pdbx_seq_one_letter_code
_entity_poly.pdbx_strand_id
1 'polypeptide(L)'
;MKRAFALSYLCLAAQSAAQSPGEPAYLLDFRVEKDGELISKGSIDPFSGSYATLETEQALPPACEGGEIEAGGRKTTLYLSKRNDSGPESYVYFSYSEYRKIGNDDNDPCARRRPADENFSFHGSVELEPGQRTVVDAGEGVMIQLTRR
;
A
#
# COMPACT_ATOMS: atom_id res chain seq x y z
N MET A 1 -15.52 -7.84 -49.82
CA MET A 1 -14.35 -7.20 -49.18
C MET A 1 -14.54 -7.28 -47.66
N LYS A 2 -13.79 -8.13 -46.95
CA LYS A 2 -13.88 -8.28 -45.49
C LYS A 2 -12.68 -7.56 -44.88
N ARG A 3 -12.92 -6.51 -44.06
CA ARG A 3 -11.86 -5.83 -43.29
C ARG A 3 -11.78 -6.49 -41.92
N ALA A 4 -10.66 -7.14 -41.63
CA ALA A 4 -10.34 -7.64 -40.31
C ALA A 4 -9.87 -6.45 -39.45
N PHE A 5 -10.49 -6.28 -38.29
CA PHE A 5 -10.02 -5.37 -37.24
C PHE A 5 -8.90 -6.09 -36.48
N ALA A 6 -7.67 -5.58 -36.56
CA ALA A 6 -6.59 -5.97 -35.67
C ALA A 6 -6.75 -5.19 -34.36
N LEU A 7 -7.13 -5.88 -33.29
CA LEU A 7 -7.03 -5.37 -31.93
C LEU A 7 -5.56 -5.40 -31.53
N SER A 8 -4.91 -4.24 -31.57
CA SER A 8 -3.59 -4.03 -30.98
C SER A 8 -3.72 -4.05 -29.46
N TYR A 9 -3.46 -5.21 -28.86
CA TYR A 9 -3.16 -5.30 -27.43
C TYR A 9 -1.80 -4.64 -27.19
N LEU A 10 -1.80 -3.39 -26.72
CA LEU A 10 -0.66 -2.81 -26.04
C LEU A 10 -0.50 -3.55 -24.71
N CYS A 11 0.29 -4.63 -24.71
CA CYS A 11 0.96 -5.08 -23.49
C CYS A 11 1.85 -3.92 -23.04
N LEU A 12 1.39 -3.16 -22.04
CA LEU A 12 2.26 -2.34 -21.24
C LEU A 12 3.21 -3.31 -20.53
N ALA A 13 4.36 -3.56 -21.14
CA ALA A 13 5.42 -4.28 -20.47
C ALA A 13 5.82 -3.43 -19.26
N ALA A 14 5.50 -3.91 -18.06
CA ALA A 14 6.15 -3.45 -16.85
C ALA A 14 7.65 -3.61 -17.11
N GLN A 15 8.34 -2.50 -17.30
CA GLN A 15 9.76 -2.47 -17.56
C GLN A 15 10.42 -2.87 -16.24
N SER A 16 10.63 -4.18 -16.07
CA SER A 16 11.37 -4.73 -14.94
C SER A 16 12.72 -4.02 -14.92
N ALA A 17 13.03 -3.27 -13.86
CA ALA A 17 14.39 -2.79 -13.67
C ALA A 17 15.27 -4.03 -13.58
N ALA A 18 16.09 -4.25 -14.61
CA ALA A 18 16.92 -5.43 -14.71
C ALA A 18 17.97 -5.38 -13.59
N GLN A 19 18.10 -6.47 -12.82
CA GLN A 19 19.13 -6.63 -11.81
C GLN A 19 20.52 -6.40 -12.44
N SER A 20 21.37 -5.61 -11.77
CA SER A 20 22.76 -5.45 -12.19
C SER A 20 23.50 -6.79 -12.08
N PRO A 21 24.29 -7.20 -13.10
CA PRO A 21 25.02 -8.46 -13.07
C PRO A 21 25.96 -8.51 -11.86
N GLY A 22 25.68 -9.39 -10.90
CA GLY A 22 26.53 -9.60 -9.70
C GLY A 22 25.88 -9.23 -8.37
N GLU A 23 24.69 -8.62 -8.34
CA GLU A 23 23.98 -8.36 -7.10
C GLU A 23 23.10 -9.55 -6.68
N PRO A 24 23.17 -10.00 -5.41
CA PRO A 24 22.31 -11.07 -4.95
C PRO A 24 20.86 -10.60 -4.91
N ALA A 25 19.98 -11.36 -5.57
CA ALA A 25 18.54 -11.21 -5.40
C ALA A 25 18.19 -11.40 -3.92
N TYR A 26 17.36 -10.51 -3.37
CA TYR A 26 16.88 -10.58 -2.00
C TYR A 26 15.41 -10.18 -1.93
N LEU A 27 14.73 -10.64 -0.89
CA LEU A 27 13.33 -10.27 -0.63
C LEU A 27 13.27 -9.32 0.56
N LEU A 28 12.37 -8.36 0.48
CA LEU A 28 11.98 -7.53 1.62
C LEU A 28 10.67 -8.07 2.17
N ASP A 29 10.72 -8.64 3.36
CA ASP A 29 9.51 -8.88 4.13
C ASP A 29 9.05 -7.56 4.75
N PHE A 30 7.75 -7.30 4.67
CA PHE A 30 7.16 -6.12 5.27
C PHE A 30 5.99 -6.48 6.19
N ARG A 31 5.81 -5.66 7.21
CA ARG A 31 4.66 -5.65 8.10
C ARG A 31 4.29 -4.20 8.38
N VAL A 32 3.05 -3.85 8.12
CA VAL A 32 2.50 -2.50 8.34
C VAL A 32 1.46 -2.58 9.44
N GLU A 33 1.65 -1.76 10.47
CA GLU A 33 0.70 -1.59 11.56
C GLU A 33 0.22 -0.14 11.60
N LYS A 34 -1.06 0.09 11.92
CA LYS A 34 -1.63 1.40 12.25
C LYS A 34 -2.24 1.33 13.64
N ASP A 35 -1.82 2.19 14.55
CA ASP A 35 -2.34 2.25 15.93
C ASP A 35 -2.29 0.88 16.65
N GLY A 36 -1.28 0.05 16.32
CA GLY A 36 -1.11 -1.31 16.84
C GLY A 36 -1.95 -2.39 16.14
N GLU A 37 -2.82 -2.03 15.20
CA GLU A 37 -3.56 -2.96 14.34
C GLU A 37 -2.71 -3.37 13.13
N LEU A 38 -2.56 -4.68 12.90
CA LEU A 38 -1.92 -5.18 11.68
C LEU A 38 -2.82 -4.93 10.47
N ILE A 39 -2.41 -4.01 9.58
CA ILE A 39 -3.19 -3.68 8.38
C ILE A 39 -2.66 -4.35 7.11
N SER A 40 -1.37 -4.66 7.01
CA SER A 40 -0.81 -5.37 5.85
C SER A 40 0.49 -6.11 6.19
N LYS A 41 0.77 -7.20 5.49
CA LYS A 41 2.05 -7.92 5.56
C LYS A 41 2.31 -8.69 4.28
N GLY A 42 3.57 -8.92 3.95
CA GLY A 42 3.95 -9.70 2.77
C GLY A 42 5.44 -9.70 2.52
N SER A 43 5.82 -10.06 1.30
CA SER A 43 7.19 -10.02 0.81
C SER A 43 7.21 -9.39 -0.57
N ILE A 44 8.26 -8.63 -0.88
CA ILE A 44 8.41 -7.96 -2.16
C ILE A 44 9.85 -8.08 -2.67
N ASP A 45 9.99 -8.23 -3.98
CA ASP A 45 11.27 -8.07 -4.66
C ASP A 45 11.45 -6.57 -4.98
N PRO A 46 12.44 -5.88 -4.37
CA PRO A 46 12.64 -4.44 -4.61
C PRO A 46 13.24 -4.14 -6.00
N PHE A 47 13.75 -5.14 -6.72
CA PHE A 47 14.32 -4.97 -8.07
C PHE A 47 13.26 -4.94 -9.16
N SER A 48 12.13 -5.62 -8.95
CA SER A 48 11.02 -5.57 -9.91
C SER A 48 10.25 -4.25 -9.89
N GLY A 49 10.55 -3.35 -8.94
CA GLY A 49 9.75 -2.15 -8.69
C GLY A 49 8.30 -2.52 -8.38
N SER A 50 8.10 -3.63 -7.66
CA SER A 50 6.76 -4.13 -7.39
C SER A 50 6.03 -3.26 -6.38
N TYR A 51 4.70 -3.26 -6.49
CA TYR A 51 3.78 -2.68 -5.52
C TYR A 51 3.09 -3.83 -4.77
N ALA A 52 2.98 -3.70 -3.45
CA ALA A 52 2.07 -4.48 -2.65
C ALA A 52 0.89 -3.58 -2.30
N THR A 53 -0.19 -3.71 -3.07
CA THR A 53 -1.46 -3.05 -2.76
C THR A 53 -2.37 -4.08 -2.10
N LEU A 54 -2.83 -3.76 -0.89
CA LEU A 54 -3.88 -4.50 -0.21
C LEU A 54 -5.10 -3.58 -0.10
N GLU A 55 -6.20 -4.02 -0.70
CA GLU A 55 -7.51 -3.40 -0.54
C GLU A 55 -8.37 -4.34 0.29
N THR A 56 -8.93 -3.84 1.38
CA THR A 56 -9.87 -4.55 2.23
C THR A 56 -11.15 -3.74 2.34
N GLU A 57 -12.28 -4.37 2.02
CA GLU A 57 -13.60 -3.81 2.31
C GLU A 57 -14.12 -4.41 3.61
N GLN A 58 -14.72 -3.59 4.46
CA GLN A 58 -15.33 -4.05 5.71
C GLN A 58 -16.60 -3.27 6.01
N ALA A 59 -17.60 -3.96 6.57
CA ALA A 59 -18.74 -3.29 7.17
C ALA A 59 -18.28 -2.61 8.47
N LEU A 60 -18.49 -1.31 8.58
CA LEU A 60 -18.17 -0.53 9.77
C LEU A 60 -19.44 -0.29 10.59
N PRO A 61 -19.35 -0.32 11.92
CA PRO A 61 -20.48 0.01 12.77
C PRO A 61 -20.89 1.48 12.55
N PRO A 62 -22.19 1.81 12.73
CA PRO A 62 -22.65 3.18 12.64
C PRO A 62 -21.95 4.07 13.67
N ALA A 63 -21.65 5.32 13.31
CA ALA A 63 -20.96 6.27 14.18
C ALA A 63 -21.78 6.68 15.42
N CYS A 64 -23.09 6.43 15.43
CA CYS A 64 -23.97 6.65 16.59
C CYS A 64 -25.21 5.73 16.57
N GLU A 65 -25.95 5.68 17.67
CA GLU A 65 -27.19 4.90 17.77
C GLU A 65 -28.24 5.42 16.77
N GLY A 66 -28.82 4.48 15.99
CA GLY A 66 -29.82 4.81 14.95
C GLY A 66 -29.23 5.26 13.61
N GLY A 67 -27.91 5.28 13.45
CA GLY A 67 -27.24 5.52 12.16
C GLY A 67 -27.25 4.32 11.23
N GLU A 68 -26.99 4.57 9.95
CA GLU A 68 -26.86 3.51 8.94
C GLU A 68 -25.52 2.75 9.08
N ILE A 69 -25.53 1.45 8.73
CA ILE A 69 -24.29 0.67 8.62
C ILE A 69 -23.46 1.24 7.46
N GLU A 70 -22.19 1.54 7.74
CA GLU A 70 -21.29 2.13 6.76
C GLU A 70 -20.56 1.02 5.99
N ALA A 71 -20.49 1.15 4.66
CA ALA A 71 -19.57 0.35 3.85
C ALA A 71 -18.21 1.06 3.88
N GLY A 72 -17.30 0.57 4.73
CA GLY A 72 -15.94 1.08 4.82
C GLY A 72 -14.99 0.31 3.92
N GLY A 73 -13.95 0.97 3.46
CA GLY A 73 -12.82 0.29 2.84
C GLY A 73 -11.52 0.91 3.27
N ARG A 74 -10.48 0.07 3.37
CA ARG A 74 -9.11 0.49 3.56
C ARG A 74 -8.32 0.08 2.33
N LYS A 75 -7.57 1.02 1.78
CA LYS A 75 -6.60 0.76 0.73
C LYS A 75 -5.23 1.13 1.25
N THR A 76 -4.37 0.13 1.30
CA THR A 76 -2.98 0.26 1.72
C THR A 76 -2.10 -0.06 0.52
N THR A 77 -1.25 0.87 0.12
CA THR A 77 -0.24 0.63 -0.93
C THR A 77 1.13 0.79 -0.31
N LEU A 78 1.96 -0.24 -0.43
CA LEU A 78 3.39 -0.17 -0.14
C LEU A 78 4.15 -0.41 -1.43
N TYR A 79 5.07 0.49 -1.73
CA TYR A 79 6.01 0.36 -2.83
C TYR A 79 7.42 0.42 -2.25
N LEU A 80 8.21 -0.58 -2.62
CA LEU A 80 9.61 -0.68 -2.25
C LEU A 80 10.41 -0.80 -3.54
N SER A 81 11.37 0.09 -3.74
CA SER A 81 12.30 -0.02 -4.85
C SER A 81 13.72 0.18 -4.40
N LYS A 82 14.65 -0.49 -5.05
CA LYS A 82 16.05 -0.20 -4.84
C LYS A 82 16.39 1.19 -5.39
N ARG A 83 17.20 1.97 -4.67
CA ARG A 83 17.80 3.19 -5.22
C ARG A 83 18.87 2.79 -6.24
N ASN A 84 18.68 3.16 -7.50
CA ASN A 84 19.57 2.79 -8.61
C ASN A 84 21.06 3.02 -8.25
N ASP A 85 21.86 1.97 -8.46
CA ASP A 85 23.32 1.93 -8.48
C ASP A 85 24.10 2.36 -7.21
N SER A 86 23.44 2.61 -6.09
CA SER A 86 24.09 3.15 -4.88
C SER A 86 23.65 2.46 -3.58
N GLY A 87 24.32 1.34 -3.27
CA GLY A 87 24.30 0.76 -1.92
C GLY A 87 23.04 -0.03 -1.51
N PRO A 88 22.89 -0.36 -0.21
CA PRO A 88 21.78 -1.15 0.33
C PRO A 88 20.48 -0.35 0.52
N GLU A 89 20.41 0.88 0.01
CA GLU A 89 19.30 1.79 0.23
C GLU A 89 18.09 1.41 -0.65
N SER A 90 16.94 1.23 0.02
CA SER A 90 15.64 1.02 -0.62
C SER A 90 14.74 2.22 -0.38
N TYR A 91 14.14 2.75 -1.44
CA TYR A 91 13.08 3.73 -1.36
C TYR A 91 11.79 3.07 -0.86
N VAL A 92 11.12 3.75 0.06
CA VAL A 92 9.85 3.34 0.65
C VAL A 92 8.82 4.39 0.31
N TYR A 93 7.80 3.98 -0.43
CA TYR A 93 6.56 4.74 -0.56
C TYR A 93 5.44 3.97 0.11
N PHE A 94 4.65 4.67 0.90
CA PHE A 94 3.48 4.15 1.55
C PHE A 94 2.31 5.10 1.35
N SER A 95 1.13 4.56 1.09
CA SER A 95 -0.11 5.31 1.13
C SER A 95 -1.20 4.51 1.80
N TYR A 96 -1.97 5.17 2.64
CA TYR A 96 -3.14 4.64 3.29
C TYR A 96 -4.32 5.54 3.00
N SER A 97 -5.45 4.92 2.63
CA SER A 97 -6.73 5.60 2.60
C SER A 97 -7.79 4.74 3.24
N GLU A 98 -8.52 5.30 4.20
CA GLU A 98 -9.75 4.73 4.74
C GLU A 98 -10.92 5.59 4.26
N TYR A 99 -11.87 4.96 3.57
CA TYR A 99 -13.07 5.63 3.11
C TYR A 99 -14.31 4.99 3.74
N ARG A 100 -15.34 5.80 3.94
CA ARG A 100 -16.65 5.37 4.44
C ARG A 100 -17.73 5.76 3.44
N LYS A 101 -18.49 4.79 2.95
CA LYS A 101 -19.59 5.00 2.00
C LYS A 101 -20.92 4.62 2.62
N ILE A 102 -21.94 5.45 2.42
CA ILE A 102 -23.32 5.21 2.86
C ILE A 102 -24.26 5.36 1.66
N GLY A 103 -25.39 4.66 1.74
CA GLY A 103 -26.44 4.74 0.72
C GLY A 103 -27.21 6.07 0.72
N ASN A 104 -27.38 6.73 1.88
CA ASN A 104 -28.18 7.95 2.03
C ASN A 104 -27.65 8.91 3.13
N ASP A 105 -26.65 9.73 2.80
CA ASP A 105 -25.99 10.64 3.76
C ASP A 105 -26.91 11.77 4.27
N ASP A 106 -27.90 12.19 3.48
CA ASP A 106 -28.77 13.34 3.80
C ASP A 106 -29.73 13.08 4.97
N ASN A 107 -30.02 11.81 5.28
CA ASN A 107 -30.95 11.40 6.33
C ASN A 107 -30.25 10.70 7.51
N ASP A 108 -28.94 10.54 7.48
CA ASP A 108 -28.21 9.87 8.56
C ASP A 108 -28.06 10.81 9.77
N PRO A 109 -28.69 10.53 10.92
CA PRO A 109 -28.53 11.35 12.12
C PRO A 109 -27.08 11.36 12.64
N CYS A 110 -26.23 10.43 12.19
CA CYS A 110 -24.84 10.32 12.57
C CYS A 110 -23.87 11.04 11.64
N ALA A 111 -24.33 11.66 10.53
CA ALA A 111 -23.45 12.25 9.51
C ALA A 111 -22.40 13.23 10.09
N ARG A 112 -22.78 14.05 11.08
CA ARG A 112 -21.88 15.04 11.72
C ARG A 112 -20.94 14.47 12.79
N ARG A 113 -21.18 13.23 13.23
CA ARG A 113 -20.36 12.53 14.23
C ARG A 113 -19.41 11.53 13.57
N ARG A 114 -19.51 11.37 12.26
CA ARG A 114 -18.69 10.45 11.50
C ARG A 114 -17.23 10.92 11.55
N PRO A 115 -16.27 9.99 11.76
CA PRO A 115 -14.88 10.27 11.49
C PRO A 115 -14.73 10.71 10.03
N ALA A 116 -13.88 11.71 9.79
CA ALA A 116 -13.53 12.08 8.43
C ALA A 116 -12.81 10.90 7.75
N ASP A 117 -12.93 10.81 6.42
CA ASP A 117 -12.08 9.90 5.64
C ASP A 117 -10.61 10.23 5.93
N GLU A 118 -9.81 9.18 6.10
CA GLU A 118 -8.37 9.32 6.34
C GLU A 118 -7.62 9.07 5.03
N ASN A 119 -6.70 9.96 4.70
CA ASN A 119 -5.79 9.77 3.59
C ASN A 119 -4.44 10.36 3.94
N PHE A 120 -3.40 9.53 3.89
CA PHE A 120 -2.04 10.00 4.07
C PHE A 120 -1.06 9.19 3.23
N SER A 121 0.07 9.81 2.93
CA SER A 121 1.19 9.15 2.26
C SER A 121 2.50 9.50 2.93
N PHE A 122 3.42 8.55 2.87
CA PHE A 122 4.77 8.65 3.35
C PHE A 122 5.75 8.31 2.23
N HIS A 123 6.84 9.07 2.17
CA HIS A 123 7.95 8.87 1.25
C HIS A 123 9.24 8.92 2.05
N GLY A 124 10.05 7.88 1.96
CA GLY A 124 11.31 7.81 2.67
C GLY A 124 12.27 6.80 2.05
N SER A 125 13.38 6.58 2.72
CA SER A 125 14.33 5.54 2.37
C SER A 125 14.83 4.83 3.61
N VAL A 126 15.28 3.60 3.42
CA VAL A 126 15.85 2.77 4.46
C VAL A 126 17.09 2.07 3.93
N GLU A 127 18.14 2.03 4.73
CA GLU A 127 19.29 1.17 4.48
C GLU A 127 19.06 -0.17 5.21
N LEU A 128 19.22 -1.27 4.48
CA LEU A 128 19.00 -2.62 5.01
C LEU A 128 20.16 -3.54 4.65
N GLU A 129 20.92 -3.95 5.66
CA GLU A 129 21.90 -5.02 5.55
C GLU A 129 21.23 -6.41 5.48
N PRO A 130 21.91 -7.44 4.94
CA PRO A 130 21.39 -8.81 4.94
C PRO A 130 21.02 -9.29 6.35
N GLY A 131 19.80 -9.79 6.53
CA GLY A 131 19.27 -10.22 7.83
C GLY A 131 18.85 -9.09 8.78
N GLN A 132 19.03 -7.83 8.38
CA GLN A 132 18.63 -6.69 9.21
C GLN A 132 17.11 -6.51 9.19
N ARG A 133 16.59 -6.16 10.37
CA ARG A 133 15.23 -5.66 10.58
C ARG A 133 15.30 -4.18 10.92
N THR A 134 14.51 -3.37 10.21
CA THR A 134 14.35 -1.94 10.50
C THR A 134 12.87 -1.62 10.63
N VAL A 135 12.57 -0.61 11.43
CA VAL A 135 11.22 -0.09 11.62
C VAL A 135 11.23 1.38 11.20
N VAL A 136 10.31 1.75 10.32
CA VAL A 136 10.10 3.12 9.83
C VAL A 136 8.82 3.64 10.45
N ASP A 137 8.89 4.77 11.13
CA ASP A 137 7.72 5.55 11.53
C ASP A 137 7.28 6.38 10.32
N ALA A 138 6.10 6.07 9.79
CA ALA A 138 5.53 6.72 8.62
C ALA A 138 4.59 7.89 8.98
N GLY A 139 4.41 8.19 10.28
CA GLY A 139 3.44 9.14 10.79
C GLY A 139 2.03 8.56 10.91
N GLU A 140 1.09 9.34 11.48
CA GLU A 140 -0.33 9.00 11.61
C GLU A 140 -0.57 7.63 12.30
N GLY A 141 0.29 7.28 13.26
CA GLY A 141 0.22 6.01 13.99
C GLY A 141 0.71 4.79 13.20
N VAL A 142 1.32 5.00 12.02
CA VAL A 142 1.75 3.91 11.14
C VAL A 142 3.22 3.56 11.28
N MET A 143 3.45 2.26 11.52
CA MET A 143 4.76 1.65 11.63
C MET A 143 4.97 0.64 10.50
N ILE A 144 6.03 0.83 9.72
CA ILE A 144 6.42 -0.08 8.64
C ILE A 144 7.68 -0.82 9.08
N GLN A 145 7.54 -2.09 9.40
CA GLN A 145 8.67 -2.97 9.64
C GLN A 145 9.11 -3.62 8.34
N LEU A 146 10.42 -3.57 8.08
CA LEU A 146 11.07 -4.18 6.93
C LEU A 146 12.15 -5.15 7.39
N THR A 147 12.30 -6.27 6.69
CA THR A 147 13.35 -7.26 6.95
C THR A 147 13.92 -7.77 5.64
N ARG A 148 15.24 -7.67 5.46
CA ARG A 148 15.93 -8.15 4.27
C ARG A 148 16.32 -9.62 4.44
N ARG A 149 15.74 -10.48 3.61
CA ARG A 149 16.06 -11.91 3.50
C ARG A 149 16.96 -12.21 2.32
#